data_AF-A0A1X9NI81-F1
#
_entry.id   AF-A0A1X9NI81-F1
#
_cell.length_a   1.000
_cell.length_b   1.000
_cell.length_c   1.000
_cell.angle_alpha   90.00
_cell.angle_beta   90.00
_cell.angle_gamma   90.00
#
_symmetry.space_group_name_H-M   'P 1'
#
loop_
_entity.id
_entity.type
_entity.pdbx_description
1 polymer ?
#
loop_
_entity_poly.entity_id
_entity_poly.type
_entity_poly.pdbx_seq_one_letter_code
_entity_poly.pdbx_strand_id
1 'polypeptide(L)'
;MGNPDWPQNWTLDGLQRYGEIMELSTLKVWLCQQSFTPEQYDALKVPEGFIKSGTGCATHDAAFFRRSPQEQQNGPLETMSVDGRLFSLVAIPGQADPAYTLEKDGLLVITVNKHHSVMFAKGRTLEILSMGDGRDYVPQIKGAAGLPGLPDSQERVLPEGWTIRELTLEEDLFVEVPFPARVSFFASGDSFQGPVTLSV
;
A
#
# COMPACT_ATOMS: atom_id res chain seq x y z
N MET A 1 -2.97 -8.61 15.60
CA MET A 1 -3.13 -7.49 14.64
C MET A 1 -4.54 -7.36 14.03
N GLY A 2 -5.42 -8.37 14.09
CA GLY A 2 -6.77 -8.23 13.50
C GLY A 2 -7.74 -9.28 14.03
N ASN A 3 -8.99 -9.22 13.57
CA ASN A 3 -10.02 -10.21 13.90
C ASN A 3 -9.86 -11.44 12.97
N PRO A 4 -9.61 -12.65 13.49
CA PRO A 4 -9.48 -13.85 12.66
C PRO A 4 -10.80 -14.27 11.97
N ASP A 5 -11.94 -13.83 12.49
CA ASP A 5 -13.26 -14.14 11.93
C ASP A 5 -13.59 -13.30 10.67
N TRP A 6 -12.74 -12.34 10.31
CA TRP A 6 -12.87 -11.50 9.12
C TRP A 6 -11.76 -11.81 8.12
N PRO A 7 -11.75 -13.01 7.48
CA PRO A 7 -10.70 -13.41 6.56
C PRO A 7 -10.50 -12.39 5.43
N GLN A 8 -11.57 -11.71 5.03
CA GLN A 8 -11.54 -10.72 3.96
C GLN A 8 -10.79 -9.43 4.28
N ASN A 9 -10.54 -9.19 5.57
CA ASN A 9 -9.79 -8.03 6.01
C ASN A 9 -8.28 -8.29 5.98
N TRP A 10 -7.85 -9.55 5.79
CA TRP A 10 -6.45 -9.94 5.73
C TRP A 10 -5.94 -9.96 4.29
N THR A 11 -4.71 -9.49 4.10
CA THR A 11 -3.93 -9.78 2.90
C THR A 11 -3.23 -11.11 3.11
N LEU A 12 -3.52 -12.10 2.26
CA LEU A 12 -3.11 -13.50 2.42
C LEU A 12 -1.84 -13.78 1.62
N ASP A 13 -0.99 -14.71 2.07
CA ASP A 13 0.26 -15.15 1.43
C ASP A 13 1.53 -14.36 1.80
N GLY A 14 1.45 -13.34 2.67
CA GLY A 14 2.61 -12.66 3.25
C GLY A 14 3.38 -11.80 2.25
N LEU A 15 4.71 -11.98 2.14
CA LEU A 15 5.64 -11.15 1.34
C LEU A 15 5.57 -11.42 -0.18
N GLN A 16 4.37 -11.53 -0.72
CA GLN A 16 4.12 -11.82 -2.13
C GLN A 16 3.69 -10.58 -2.92
N ARG A 17 3.51 -10.74 -4.22
CA ARG A 17 2.96 -9.70 -5.10
C ARG A 17 1.44 -9.70 -5.05
N TYR A 18 0.86 -8.55 -4.81
CA TYR A 18 -0.59 -8.33 -4.83
C TYR A 18 -0.98 -7.40 -5.96
N GLY A 19 -2.25 -7.48 -6.36
CA GLY A 19 -2.81 -6.69 -7.43
C GLY A 19 -4.06 -5.96 -6.95
N GLU A 20 -4.18 -4.71 -7.39
CA GLU A 20 -5.32 -3.85 -7.12
C GLU A 20 -6.09 -3.54 -8.41
N ILE A 21 -7.39 -3.30 -8.28
CA ILE A 21 -8.22 -2.71 -9.33
C ILE A 21 -8.90 -1.46 -8.78
N MET A 22 -9.26 -0.53 -9.66
CA MET A 22 -9.90 0.72 -9.29
C MET A 22 -11.20 0.91 -10.06
N GLU A 23 -12.27 1.25 -9.33
CA GLU A 23 -13.54 1.69 -9.90
C GLU A 23 -13.42 3.15 -10.37
N LEU A 24 -13.61 3.42 -11.65
CA LEU A 24 -13.36 4.74 -12.24
C LEU A 24 -14.34 5.82 -11.74
N SER A 25 -15.59 5.46 -11.45
CA SER A 25 -16.64 6.41 -11.06
C SER A 25 -16.45 6.97 -9.65
N THR A 26 -15.80 6.21 -8.76
CA THR A 26 -15.66 6.53 -7.33
C THR A 26 -14.21 6.60 -6.86
N LEU A 27 -13.27 6.14 -7.70
CA LEU A 27 -11.86 5.89 -7.36
C LEU A 27 -11.66 4.87 -6.24
N LYS A 28 -12.68 4.08 -5.89
CA LYS A 28 -12.56 3.00 -4.92
C LYS A 28 -11.53 1.97 -5.40
N VAL A 29 -10.56 1.69 -4.54
CA VAL A 29 -9.48 0.72 -4.79
C VAL A 29 -9.81 -0.59 -4.08
N TRP A 30 -9.76 -1.65 -4.86
CA TRP A 30 -10.06 -3.01 -4.44
C TRP A 30 -8.79 -3.86 -4.56
N LEU A 31 -8.36 -4.43 -3.44
CA LEU A 31 -7.17 -5.28 -3.36
C LEU A 31 -7.59 -6.74 -3.45
N CYS A 32 -6.91 -7.52 -4.29
CA CYS A 32 -7.04 -8.98 -4.26
C CYS A 32 -6.40 -9.53 -3.00
N GLN A 33 -7.14 -10.38 -2.27
CA GLN A 33 -6.65 -10.93 -1.01
C GLN A 33 -5.53 -11.94 -1.20
N GLN A 34 -5.54 -12.70 -2.30
CA GLN A 34 -4.46 -13.61 -2.66
C GLN A 34 -3.44 -12.95 -3.58
N SER A 35 -2.22 -13.47 -3.53
CA SER A 35 -1.15 -13.05 -4.41
C SER A 35 -1.41 -13.35 -5.90
N PHE A 36 -0.66 -12.63 -6.74
CA PHE A 36 -0.62 -12.74 -8.19
C PHE A 36 0.80 -13.01 -8.67
N THR A 37 0.94 -13.89 -9.67
CA THR A 37 2.09 -13.76 -10.59
C THR A 37 1.82 -12.59 -11.56
N PRO A 38 2.87 -12.00 -12.17
CA PRO A 38 2.68 -10.97 -13.20
C PRO A 38 1.72 -11.41 -14.31
N GLU A 39 1.87 -12.63 -14.82
CA GLU A 39 1.05 -13.17 -15.91
C GLU A 39 -0.41 -13.33 -15.50
N GLN A 40 -0.66 -13.74 -14.25
CA GLN A 40 -2.03 -13.85 -13.72
C GLN A 40 -2.70 -12.49 -13.61
N TYR A 41 -1.97 -11.45 -13.21
CA TYR A 41 -2.52 -10.10 -13.13
C TYR A 41 -2.70 -9.48 -14.53
N ASP A 42 -1.80 -9.78 -15.46
CA ASP A 42 -1.94 -9.34 -16.85
C ASP A 42 -3.16 -9.95 -17.52
N ALA A 43 -3.41 -11.24 -17.29
CA ALA A 43 -4.58 -11.96 -17.80
C ALA A 43 -5.90 -11.60 -17.09
N LEU A 44 -5.85 -10.92 -15.94
CA LEU A 44 -7.02 -10.58 -15.13
C LEU A 44 -8.03 -9.76 -15.94
N LYS A 45 -9.26 -10.29 -16.04
CA LYS A 45 -10.38 -9.58 -16.65
C LYS A 45 -11.12 -8.75 -15.61
N VAL A 46 -11.01 -7.43 -15.71
CA VAL A 46 -11.70 -6.50 -14.81
C VAL A 46 -13.11 -6.18 -15.32
N PRO A 47 -14.08 -5.88 -14.42
CA PRO A 47 -15.43 -5.51 -14.84
C PRO A 47 -15.47 -4.19 -15.62
N GLU A 48 -16.56 -3.94 -16.34
CA GLU A 48 -16.80 -2.64 -16.97
C GLU A 48 -16.80 -1.53 -15.91
N GLY A 49 -16.17 -0.39 -16.23
CA GLY A 49 -15.99 0.72 -15.30
C GLY A 49 -14.82 0.56 -14.32
N PHE A 50 -14.06 -0.54 -14.40
CA PHE A 50 -12.86 -0.76 -13.61
C PHE A 50 -11.60 -0.73 -14.47
N ILE A 51 -10.48 -0.40 -13.84
CA ILE A 51 -9.13 -0.55 -14.40
C ILE A 51 -8.25 -1.36 -13.47
N LYS A 52 -7.24 -2.04 -14.03
CA LYS A 52 -6.09 -2.52 -13.26
C LYS A 52 -5.31 -1.31 -12.76
N SER A 53 -5.19 -1.15 -11.44
CA SER A 53 -4.55 0.03 -10.85
C SER A 53 -3.09 -0.20 -10.49
N GLY A 54 -2.63 -1.45 -10.45
CA GLY A 54 -1.23 -1.79 -10.26
C GLY A 54 -1.02 -3.06 -9.44
N THR A 55 0.23 -3.50 -9.40
CA THR A 55 0.70 -4.57 -8.51
C THR A 55 1.88 -4.10 -7.69
N GLY A 56 2.21 -4.84 -6.63
CA GLY A 56 3.48 -4.68 -5.93
C GLY A 56 3.71 -5.75 -4.87
N CYS A 57 4.97 -5.94 -4.48
CA CYS A 57 5.35 -6.91 -3.46
C CYS A 57 5.22 -6.31 -2.06
N ALA A 58 4.47 -6.97 -1.18
CA ALA A 58 4.38 -6.56 0.21
C ALA A 58 5.74 -6.62 0.91
N THR A 59 6.01 -5.63 1.77
CA THR A 59 7.23 -5.55 2.60
C THR A 59 7.01 -5.99 4.04
N HIS A 60 5.75 -6.16 4.43
CA HIS A 60 5.25 -6.53 5.74
C HIS A 60 4.87 -8.01 5.78
N ASP A 61 5.10 -8.66 6.92
CA ASP A 61 4.86 -10.09 7.11
C ASP A 61 3.37 -10.41 7.28
N ALA A 62 2.58 -9.45 7.75
CA ALA A 62 1.11 -9.51 7.72
C ALA A 62 0.49 -8.14 7.50
N ALA A 63 -0.68 -8.11 6.84
CA ALA A 63 -1.50 -6.92 6.67
C ALA A 63 -2.97 -7.19 7.00
N PHE A 64 -3.61 -6.19 7.61
CA PHE A 64 -5.01 -6.22 7.97
C PHE A 64 -5.65 -4.84 7.76
N PHE A 65 -6.79 -4.79 7.09
CA PHE A 65 -7.60 -3.58 6.95
C PHE A 65 -8.75 -3.63 7.95
N ARG A 66 -8.81 -2.65 8.85
CA ARG A 66 -9.74 -2.65 9.99
C ARG A 66 -11.20 -2.45 9.59
N ARG A 67 -11.44 -1.78 8.46
CA ARG A 67 -12.75 -1.48 7.85
C ARG A 67 -12.57 -0.86 6.47
N SER A 68 -13.65 -0.83 5.69
CA SER A 68 -13.68 -0.13 4.40
C SER A 68 -13.48 1.40 4.59
N PRO A 69 -12.94 2.12 3.58
CA PRO A 69 -12.42 3.49 3.72
C PRO A 69 -13.35 4.56 4.31
N GLN A 70 -14.65 4.39 4.16
CA GLN A 70 -15.66 5.37 4.58
C GLN A 70 -16.43 4.93 5.83
N GLU A 71 -16.17 3.72 6.32
CA GLU A 71 -16.86 3.16 7.46
C GLU A 71 -16.37 3.74 8.78
N GLN A 72 -17.30 3.98 9.70
CA GLN A 72 -17.00 4.57 11.01
C GLN A 72 -16.63 3.52 12.06
N GLN A 73 -16.99 2.26 11.82
CA GLN A 73 -16.78 1.15 12.76
C GLN A 73 -15.94 0.06 12.12
N ASN A 74 -15.15 -0.63 12.95
CA ASN A 74 -14.39 -1.79 12.49
C ASN A 74 -15.35 -2.92 12.14
N GLY A 75 -15.08 -3.62 11.04
CA GLY A 75 -15.96 -4.67 10.55
C GLY A 75 -15.43 -5.36 9.29
N PRO A 76 -16.14 -6.41 8.84
CA PRO A 76 -15.99 -7.00 7.52
C PRO A 76 -15.78 -5.95 6.43
N LEU A 77 -14.76 -6.12 5.59
CA LEU A 77 -14.66 -5.32 4.37
C LEU A 77 -15.80 -5.66 3.40
N GLU A 78 -16.22 -4.65 2.62
CA GLU A 78 -16.97 -4.89 1.40
C GLU A 78 -16.10 -5.68 0.41
N THR A 79 -16.69 -6.67 -0.26
CA THR A 79 -15.97 -7.56 -1.18
C THR A 79 -16.69 -7.74 -2.50
N MET A 80 -15.93 -8.15 -3.52
CA MET A 80 -16.44 -8.55 -4.83
C MET A 80 -15.62 -9.70 -5.42
N SER A 81 -16.25 -10.53 -6.23
CA SER A 81 -15.56 -11.56 -7.01
C SER A 81 -15.23 -11.04 -8.41
N VAL A 82 -13.96 -11.11 -8.79
CA VAL A 82 -13.47 -10.74 -10.13
C VAL A 82 -12.61 -11.86 -10.66
N ASP A 83 -13.01 -12.42 -11.80
CA ASP A 83 -12.29 -13.51 -12.46
C ASP A 83 -11.97 -14.70 -11.53
N GLY A 84 -12.96 -15.05 -10.68
CA GLY A 84 -12.84 -16.13 -9.70
C GLY A 84 -11.99 -15.81 -8.46
N ARG A 85 -11.52 -14.57 -8.29
CA ARG A 85 -10.73 -14.12 -7.14
C ARG A 85 -11.51 -13.15 -6.26
N LEU A 86 -11.18 -13.11 -4.97
CA LEU A 86 -11.84 -12.24 -4.01
C LEU A 86 -11.06 -10.93 -3.85
N PHE A 87 -11.75 -9.83 -4.13
CA PHE A 87 -11.26 -8.47 -3.97
C PHE A 87 -11.98 -7.78 -2.81
N SER A 88 -11.27 -6.93 -2.07
CA SER A 88 -11.84 -6.17 -0.95
C SER A 88 -11.62 -4.68 -1.10
N LEU A 89 -12.62 -3.90 -0.71
CA LEU A 89 -12.55 -2.45 -0.74
C LEU A 89 -11.66 -1.94 0.39
N VAL A 90 -10.45 -1.49 0.04
CA VAL A 90 -9.40 -1.17 1.01
C VAL A 90 -9.03 0.30 1.06
N ALA A 91 -9.22 1.04 -0.03
CA ALA A 91 -8.73 2.41 -0.13
C ALA A 91 -9.58 3.30 -1.05
N ILE A 92 -9.52 4.60 -0.81
CA ILE A 92 -9.89 5.65 -1.77
C ILE A 92 -8.72 6.64 -1.83
N PRO A 93 -8.08 6.86 -2.99
CA PRO A 93 -7.01 7.84 -3.12
C PRO A 93 -7.60 9.25 -2.93
N GLY A 94 -6.86 10.09 -2.23
CA GLY A 94 -7.17 11.49 -2.03
C GLY A 94 -6.32 12.39 -2.93
N GLN A 95 -6.06 13.60 -2.46
CA GLN A 95 -5.31 14.59 -3.21
C GLN A 95 -3.82 14.26 -3.26
N ALA A 96 -3.21 14.54 -4.42
CA ALA A 96 -1.77 14.60 -4.59
C ALA A 96 -1.22 15.89 -3.96
N ASP A 97 -0.05 15.77 -3.35
CA ASP A 97 0.75 16.89 -2.88
C ASP A 97 1.43 17.53 -4.10
N PRO A 98 1.03 18.74 -4.52
CA PRO A 98 1.53 19.35 -5.75
C PRO A 98 3.00 19.74 -5.68
N ALA A 99 3.63 19.68 -4.50
CA ALA A 99 5.06 19.91 -4.36
C ALA A 99 5.92 18.80 -4.99
N TYR A 100 5.35 17.62 -5.21
CA TYR A 100 6.05 16.44 -5.74
C TYR A 100 5.32 15.88 -6.97
N THR A 101 6.04 15.70 -8.07
CA THR A 101 5.52 15.00 -9.25
C THR A 101 6.46 13.90 -9.72
N LEU A 102 5.90 12.86 -10.34
CA LEU A 102 6.70 11.76 -10.89
C LEU A 102 7.68 12.26 -11.96
N GLU A 103 7.25 13.22 -12.79
CA GLU A 103 8.06 13.78 -13.88
C GLU A 103 9.27 14.58 -13.38
N LYS A 104 9.08 15.36 -12.31
CA LYS A 104 10.11 16.27 -11.80
C LYS A 104 10.97 15.60 -10.73
N ASP A 105 10.35 14.87 -9.83
CA ASP A 105 10.96 14.41 -8.58
C ASP A 105 11.10 12.87 -8.53
N GLY A 106 10.60 12.14 -9.53
CA GLY A 106 10.56 10.67 -9.51
C GLY A 106 9.68 10.13 -8.38
N LEU A 107 8.72 10.94 -7.93
CA LEU A 107 7.96 10.71 -6.70
C LEU A 107 6.53 11.26 -6.83
N LEU A 108 5.56 10.46 -6.43
CA LEU A 108 4.19 10.90 -6.17
C LEU A 108 3.92 10.82 -4.67
N VAL A 109 3.44 11.91 -4.08
CA VAL A 109 2.93 11.91 -2.70
C VAL A 109 1.44 12.17 -2.74
N ILE A 110 0.64 11.26 -2.17
CA ILE A 110 -0.82 11.39 -2.10
C ILE A 110 -1.32 11.09 -0.69
N THR A 111 -2.50 11.60 -0.38
CA THR A 111 -3.31 11.06 0.72
C THR A 111 -4.07 9.82 0.25
N VAL A 112 -4.28 8.85 1.14
CA VAL A 112 -5.10 7.66 0.86
C VAL A 112 -5.98 7.38 2.07
N ASN A 113 -7.29 7.37 1.86
CA ASN A 113 -8.26 7.00 2.87
C ASN A 113 -8.27 5.48 3.00
N LYS A 114 -7.64 4.95 4.06
CA LYS A 114 -7.62 3.52 4.39
C LYS A 114 -7.33 3.28 5.87
N HIS A 115 -7.87 2.20 6.41
CA HIS A 115 -7.64 1.81 7.81
C HIS A 115 -6.74 0.58 7.89
N HIS A 116 -5.43 0.78 7.66
CA HIS A 116 -4.48 -0.32 7.46
C HIS A 116 -3.61 -0.57 8.69
N SER A 117 -3.47 -1.83 9.09
CA SER A 117 -2.51 -2.32 10.08
C SER A 117 -1.52 -3.25 9.38
N VAL A 118 -0.24 -3.11 9.71
CA VAL A 118 0.80 -4.04 9.23
C VAL A 118 1.65 -4.53 10.38
N MET A 119 2.23 -5.70 10.20
CA MET A 119 3.19 -6.29 11.12
C MET A 119 4.46 -6.65 10.37
N PHE A 120 5.59 -6.34 11.00
CA PHE A 120 6.91 -6.75 10.57
C PHE A 120 7.49 -7.66 11.65
N ALA A 121 7.98 -8.83 11.24
CA ALA A 121 8.52 -9.82 12.16
C ALA A 121 9.85 -9.35 12.77
N LYS A 122 10.11 -9.79 14.00
CA LYS A 122 11.42 -9.71 14.64
C LYS A 122 12.54 -10.19 13.70
N GLY A 123 13.66 -9.48 13.71
CA GLY A 123 14.86 -9.79 12.91
C GLY A 123 14.83 -9.23 11.49
N ARG A 124 13.71 -8.63 11.06
CA ARG A 124 13.64 -7.89 9.79
C ARG A 124 14.45 -6.60 9.89
N THR A 125 15.16 -6.24 8.83
CA THR A 125 15.72 -4.91 8.64
C THR A 125 14.78 -4.10 7.75
N LEU A 126 14.25 -3.01 8.28
CA LEU A 126 13.34 -2.11 7.59
C LEU A 126 14.09 -0.85 7.14
N GLU A 127 13.78 -0.36 5.94
CA GLU A 127 14.10 0.99 5.53
C GLU A 127 13.04 1.93 6.10
N ILE A 128 13.40 2.80 7.03
CA ILE A 128 12.50 3.84 7.54
C ILE A 128 12.80 5.13 6.80
N LEU A 129 11.80 5.64 6.10
CA LEU A 129 11.88 6.91 5.38
C LEU A 129 11.49 8.04 6.33
N SER A 130 12.37 9.01 6.51
CA SER A 130 12.01 10.30 7.09
C SER A 130 11.81 11.30 5.95
N MET A 131 10.57 11.77 5.76
CA MET A 131 10.28 12.78 4.73
C MET A 131 10.72 14.17 5.21
N GLY A 132 10.66 15.18 4.34
CA GLY A 132 11.08 16.56 4.65
C GLY A 132 10.30 17.26 5.77
N ASP A 133 9.25 16.62 6.30
CA ASP A 133 8.54 17.04 7.51
C ASP A 133 9.17 16.49 8.81
N GLY A 134 10.27 15.73 8.70
CA GLY A 134 10.97 15.10 9.82
C GLY A 134 10.22 13.94 10.45
N ARG A 135 9.15 13.44 9.83
CA ARG A 135 8.35 12.31 10.35
C ARG A 135 8.67 11.02 9.61
N ASP A 136 8.42 9.91 10.28
CA ASP A 136 8.77 8.57 9.79
C ASP A 136 7.64 7.89 9.03
N TYR A 137 8.03 7.13 8.00
CA TYR A 137 7.16 6.39 7.11
C TYR A 137 7.74 5.00 6.92
N VAL A 138 6.87 3.98 7.05
CA VAL A 138 7.27 2.57 6.96
C VAL A 138 7.09 2.06 5.54
N PRO A 139 7.95 1.11 5.09
CA PRO A 139 7.87 0.57 3.75
C PRO A 139 6.63 -0.31 3.64
N GLN A 140 5.93 -0.26 2.52
CA GLN A 140 4.66 -0.97 2.34
C GLN A 140 4.67 -1.87 1.12
N ILE A 141 5.27 -1.40 0.03
CA ILE A 141 5.36 -2.10 -1.24
C ILE A 141 6.75 -1.88 -1.84
N LYS A 142 7.31 -2.90 -2.47
CA LYS A 142 8.45 -2.80 -3.39
C LYS A 142 8.06 -3.27 -4.79
N GLY A 143 8.74 -2.74 -5.81
CA GLY A 143 8.57 -3.16 -7.20
C GLY A 143 7.13 -3.00 -7.69
N ALA A 144 6.51 -1.87 -7.33
CA ALA A 144 5.20 -1.51 -7.85
C ALA A 144 5.24 -1.34 -9.36
N ALA A 145 4.21 -1.82 -10.06
CA ALA A 145 4.10 -1.80 -11.50
C ALA A 145 2.66 -1.55 -11.95
N GLY A 146 2.46 -0.93 -13.10
CA GLY A 146 1.13 -0.67 -13.67
C GLY A 146 0.33 0.44 -12.96
N LEU A 147 0.94 1.14 -12.00
CA LEU A 147 0.37 2.35 -11.41
C LEU A 147 0.25 3.44 -12.50
N PRO A 148 -0.94 4.03 -12.73
CA PRO A 148 -1.10 5.07 -13.74
C PRO A 148 -0.12 6.22 -13.55
N GLY A 149 0.70 6.48 -14.57
CA GLY A 149 1.71 7.55 -14.58
C GLY A 149 3.06 7.20 -13.96
N LEU A 150 3.23 6.02 -13.36
CA LEU A 150 4.52 5.55 -12.85
C LEU A 150 5.36 4.94 -13.99
N PRO A 151 6.59 5.42 -14.26
CA PRO A 151 7.45 4.81 -15.27
C PRO A 151 7.95 3.43 -14.84
N ASP A 152 8.45 2.65 -15.81
CA ASP A 152 9.11 1.37 -15.52
C ASP A 152 10.42 1.63 -14.76
N SER A 153 10.44 1.22 -13.49
CA SER A 153 11.56 1.10 -12.55
C SER A 153 12.77 2.00 -12.81
N GLN A 154 12.89 3.07 -12.05
CA GLN A 154 14.10 3.89 -11.97
C GLN A 154 14.83 3.70 -10.63
N GLU A 155 16.07 4.15 -10.54
CA GLU A 155 16.74 4.25 -9.23
C GLU A 155 15.97 5.24 -8.33
N ARG A 156 15.81 4.90 -7.05
CA ARG A 156 15.09 5.74 -6.10
C ARG A 156 15.92 6.98 -5.76
N VAL A 157 15.44 8.15 -6.15
CA VAL A 157 16.02 9.44 -5.77
C VAL A 157 15.20 10.05 -4.64
N LEU A 158 15.86 10.46 -3.56
CA LEU A 158 15.21 11.14 -2.44
C LEU A 158 15.20 12.66 -2.67
N PRO A 159 14.08 13.35 -2.44
CA PRO A 159 14.06 14.81 -2.40
C PRO A 159 14.99 15.38 -1.34
N GLU A 160 15.36 16.66 -1.49
CA GLU A 160 16.17 17.35 -0.49
C GLU A 160 15.53 17.30 0.91
N GLY A 161 16.35 17.03 1.92
CA GLY A 161 15.92 16.94 3.32
C GLY A 161 15.26 15.60 3.70
N TRP A 162 15.03 14.70 2.75
CA TRP A 162 14.54 13.36 3.04
C TRP A 162 15.71 12.42 3.31
N THR A 163 15.52 11.47 4.23
CA THR A 163 16.55 10.49 4.58
C THR A 163 15.95 9.11 4.74
N ILE A 164 16.79 8.09 4.56
CA ILE A 164 16.46 6.71 4.90
C ILE A 164 17.46 6.23 5.93
N ARG A 165 16.94 5.54 6.94
CA ARG A 165 17.75 4.76 7.87
C ARG A 165 17.29 3.32 7.87
N GLU A 166 18.22 2.42 8.13
CA GLU A 166 17.90 1.03 8.38
C GLU A 166 17.63 0.80 9.87
N LEU A 167 16.61 -0.01 10.15
CA LEU A 167 16.23 -0.40 11.49
C LEU A 167 16.03 -1.91 11.52
N THR A 168 16.89 -2.62 12.25
CA THR A 168 16.69 -4.05 12.53
C THR A 168 15.80 -4.21 13.75
N LEU A 169 14.75 -5.01 13.60
CA LEU A 169 13.74 -5.18 14.63
C LEU A 169 14.18 -6.21 15.69
N GLU A 170 14.22 -5.80 16.94
CA GLU A 170 14.50 -6.70 18.08
C GLU A 170 13.25 -7.46 18.55
N GLU A 171 12.06 -6.96 18.19
CA GLU A 171 10.75 -7.54 18.46
C GLU A 171 9.81 -7.35 17.27
N ASP A 172 8.67 -8.04 17.28
CA ASP A 172 7.65 -7.86 16.26
C ASP A 172 7.11 -6.43 16.32
N LEU A 173 7.19 -5.72 15.19
CA LEU A 173 6.69 -4.35 15.09
C LEU A 173 5.28 -4.36 14.50
N PHE A 174 4.31 -3.88 15.28
CA PHE A 174 2.93 -3.66 14.83
C PHE A 174 2.71 -2.18 14.55
N VAL A 175 2.26 -1.87 13.35
CA VAL A 175 2.04 -0.48 12.90
C VAL A 175 0.60 -0.31 12.49
N GLU A 176 -0.11 0.59 13.17
CA GLU A 176 -1.34 1.15 12.63
C GLU A 176 -1.00 2.34 11.73
N VAL A 177 -1.17 2.17 10.42
CA VAL A 177 -1.01 3.27 9.48
C VAL A 177 -2.12 4.30 9.75
N PRO A 178 -1.79 5.61 9.82
CA PRO A 178 -2.77 6.66 10.06
C PRO A 178 -3.89 6.68 9.03
N PHE A 179 -5.00 7.30 9.41
CA PHE A 179 -6.11 7.63 8.52
C PHE A 179 -6.39 9.14 8.54
N PRO A 180 -6.40 9.83 7.38
CA PRO A 180 -5.90 9.35 6.10
C PRO A 180 -4.38 9.06 6.16
N ALA A 181 -3.92 8.10 5.39
CA ALA A 181 -2.50 7.81 5.26
C ALA A 181 -1.87 8.81 4.29
N ARG A 182 -0.69 9.32 4.58
CA ARG A 182 0.15 9.97 3.57
C ARG A 182 1.09 8.93 2.98
N VAL A 183 1.06 8.81 1.67
CA VAL A 183 1.70 7.73 0.91
C VAL A 183 2.64 8.33 -0.13
N SER A 184 3.89 7.90 -0.11
CA SER A 184 4.86 8.20 -1.17
C SER A 184 4.99 6.99 -2.08
N PHE A 185 4.89 7.20 -3.39
CA PHE A 185 5.22 6.22 -4.44
C PHE A 185 6.41 6.75 -5.23
N PHE A 186 7.52 6.03 -5.18
CA PHE A 186 8.70 6.35 -5.97
C PHE A 186 8.62 5.69 -7.35
N ALA A 187 9.25 6.31 -8.35
CA ALA A 187 9.42 5.75 -9.69
C ALA A 187 10.22 4.42 -9.69
N SER A 188 10.92 4.10 -8.59
CA SER A 188 11.52 2.78 -8.36
C SER A 188 10.49 1.67 -8.08
N GLY A 189 9.23 2.04 -7.87
CA GLY A 189 8.17 1.14 -7.42
C GLY A 189 8.15 0.92 -5.91
N ASP A 190 8.98 1.62 -5.14
CA ASP A 190 8.91 1.58 -3.68
C ASP A 190 7.81 2.49 -3.15
N SER A 191 7.14 2.05 -2.09
CA SER A 191 6.15 2.86 -1.39
C SER A 191 6.36 2.86 0.12
N PHE A 192 6.15 4.03 0.72
CA PHE A 192 6.20 4.25 2.16
C PHE A 192 4.93 4.96 2.64
N GLN A 193 4.49 4.66 3.86
CA GLN A 193 3.24 5.20 4.40
C GLN A 193 3.38 5.60 5.86
N GLY A 194 2.68 6.68 6.21
CA GLY A 194 2.75 7.28 7.53
C GLY A 194 1.99 8.60 7.59
N PRO A 195 2.40 9.54 8.45
CA PRO A 195 3.52 9.42 9.39
C PRO A 195 3.23 8.45 10.53
N VAL A 196 4.20 7.65 10.95
CA VAL A 196 4.08 6.71 12.07
C VAL A 196 4.97 7.12 13.24
N THR A 197 4.60 6.71 14.44
CA THR A 197 5.49 6.76 15.60
C THR A 197 6.01 5.36 15.84
N LEU A 198 7.33 5.19 15.72
CA LEU A 198 8.00 3.92 15.98
C LEU A 198 8.55 3.96 17.41
N SER A 199 8.06 3.08 18.26
CA SER A 199 8.63 2.84 19.59
C SER A 199 9.67 1.73 19.47
N VAL A 200 10.80 2.07 18.86
CA VAL A 200 11.91 1.18 18.49
C VAL A 200 13.22 1.66 19.09
#